data_AF-A0A923M9D9-F1
#
_entry.id   AF-A0A923M9D9-F1
#
_cell.length_a   1.000
_cell.length_b   1.000
_cell.length_c   1.000
_cell.angle_alpha   90.00
_cell.angle_beta   90.00
_cell.angle_gamma   90.00
#
_symmetry.space_group_name_H-M   'P 1'
#
loop_
_entity.id
_entity.type
_entity.pdbx_description
1 polymer ?
#
loop_
_entity_poly.entity_id
_entity_poly.type
_entity_poly.pdbx_seq_one_letter_code
_entity_poly.pdbx_strand_id
1 'polypeptide(L)'
;MEQRLRFGLLIAGPLMAAAIACMDGVRAPAERVAAAPGALEHCRRAAELLYDVTWAVACAARKSDDTIDCTLPDDDAARVNAVLQAEESRCLATEAYASRVRDAYMKR
;
A
#
# COMPACT_ATOMS: atom_id res chain seq x y z
N MET A 1 -21.97 -24.55 49.97
CA MET A 1 -22.59 -25.36 48.90
C MET A 1 -23.76 -24.56 48.36
N GLU A 2 -23.60 -23.84 47.25
CA GLU A 2 -24.75 -23.27 46.52
C GLU A 2 -24.49 -23.38 45.01
N GLN A 3 -25.04 -24.44 44.42
CA GLN A 3 -25.32 -24.52 42.99
C GLN A 3 -26.64 -23.81 42.74
N ARG A 4 -26.67 -22.94 41.72
CA ARG A 4 -27.63 -22.99 40.59
C ARG A 4 -27.38 -21.83 39.64
N LEU A 5 -26.56 -22.09 38.62
CA LEU A 5 -26.58 -21.36 37.35
C LEU A 5 -27.96 -21.55 36.71
N ARG A 6 -28.75 -20.48 36.55
CA ARG A 6 -29.84 -20.42 35.57
C ARG A 6 -30.19 -18.97 35.20
N PHE A 7 -30.08 -18.71 33.89
CA PHE A 7 -30.85 -17.76 33.07
C PHE A 7 -30.54 -16.24 33.15
N GLY A 8 -30.19 -15.70 31.99
CA GLY A 8 -30.03 -14.27 31.71
C GLY A 8 -29.10 -14.08 30.51
N LEU A 9 -29.39 -14.70 29.37
CA LEU A 9 -30.12 -14.08 28.26
C LEU A 9 -29.42 -12.81 27.72
N LEU A 10 -28.55 -13.07 26.73
CA LEU A 10 -28.28 -12.27 25.53
C LEU A 10 -29.10 -10.97 25.41
N ILE A 11 -28.45 -9.82 25.63
CA ILE A 11 -28.80 -8.61 24.88
C ILE A 11 -27.53 -8.19 24.13
N ALA A 12 -27.44 -8.74 22.94
CA ALA A 12 -26.54 -8.30 21.89
C ALA A 12 -26.77 -6.81 21.64
N GLY A 13 -25.73 -5.99 21.79
CA GLY A 13 -25.74 -4.59 21.37
C GLY A 13 -25.73 -4.52 19.85
N PRO A 14 -26.77 -4.01 19.17
CA PRO A 14 -26.76 -3.85 17.74
C PRO A 14 -26.65 -2.36 17.43
N LEU A 15 -25.52 -1.73 17.77
CA LEU A 15 -25.27 -0.32 17.41
C LEU A 15 -23.84 -0.05 16.91
N MET A 16 -22.98 -1.08 16.81
CA MET A 16 -21.58 -0.97 16.35
C MET A 16 -21.30 -1.84 15.11
N ALA A 17 -22.30 -2.02 14.23
CA ALA A 17 -22.12 -2.76 12.98
C ALA A 17 -22.38 -1.92 11.72
N ALA A 18 -22.59 -0.60 11.85
CA ALA A 18 -22.88 0.27 10.70
C ALA A 18 -21.66 1.02 10.15
N ALA A 19 -20.49 0.97 10.80
CA ALA A 19 -19.31 1.75 10.39
C ALA A 19 -18.27 0.96 9.57
N ILE A 20 -18.40 -0.37 9.46
CA ILE A 20 -17.37 -1.24 8.82
C ILE A 20 -17.74 -1.59 7.36
N ALA A 21 -18.93 -1.20 6.88
CA ALA A 21 -19.41 -1.58 5.54
C ALA A 21 -18.97 -0.63 4.40
N CYS A 22 -18.09 0.35 4.64
CA CYS A 22 -17.66 1.32 3.61
C CYS A 22 -16.26 1.06 3.03
N MET A 23 -15.54 0.01 3.45
CA MET A 23 -14.19 -0.31 2.96
C MET A 23 -14.11 -1.58 2.11
N ASP A 24 -15.20 -2.34 1.99
CA ASP A 24 -15.24 -3.58 1.21
C ASP A 24 -15.86 -3.29 -0.17
N GLY A 25 -15.02 -3.20 -1.21
CA GLY A 25 -15.48 -3.34 -2.58
C GLY A 25 -15.24 -2.17 -3.53
N VAL A 26 -14.02 -1.61 -3.56
CA VAL A 26 -13.48 -1.13 -4.85
C VAL A 26 -12.59 -2.22 -5.43
N ARG A 27 -13.16 -3.40 -5.66
CA ARG A 27 -12.68 -4.27 -6.74
C ARG A 27 -13.23 -3.71 -8.04
N ALA A 28 -12.67 -2.58 -8.47
CA ALA A 28 -12.82 -2.18 -9.85
C ALA A 28 -12.17 -3.30 -10.69
N PRO A 29 -12.83 -3.80 -11.75
CA PRO A 29 -12.15 -4.68 -12.69
C PRO A 29 -10.87 -3.96 -13.12
N ALA A 30 -9.77 -4.72 -13.18
CA ALA A 30 -8.53 -4.26 -13.79
C ALA A 30 -8.76 -4.10 -15.30
N GLU A 31 -9.63 -3.16 -15.67
CA GLU A 31 -9.61 -2.56 -16.98
C GLU A 31 -8.20 -2.01 -17.11
N ARG A 32 -7.45 -2.53 -18.09
CA ARG A 32 -6.09 -2.06 -18.39
C ARG A 32 -6.22 -0.65 -18.96
N VAL A 33 -6.48 0.31 -18.08
CA VAL A 33 -6.47 1.72 -18.40
C VAL A 33 -5.01 2.06 -18.65
N ALA A 34 -4.68 2.32 -19.90
CA ALA A 34 -3.36 2.77 -20.28
C ALA A 34 -3.03 4.03 -19.47
N ALA A 35 -1.96 3.99 -18.67
CA ALA A 35 -1.46 5.16 -17.98
C ALA A 35 -1.10 6.23 -19.02
N ALA A 36 -1.25 7.51 -18.67
CA ALA A 36 -0.94 8.61 -19.57
C ALA A 36 0.51 8.50 -20.09
N PRO A 37 0.80 8.94 -21.33
CA PRO A 37 2.16 8.96 -21.86
C PRO A 37 3.08 9.74 -20.90
N GLY A 38 4.06 9.06 -20.29
CA GLY A 38 4.98 9.64 -19.29
C GLY A 38 4.68 9.30 -17.83
N ALA A 39 3.49 8.77 -17.50
CA ALA A 39 3.16 8.34 -16.14
C ALA A 39 4.04 7.18 -15.65
N LEU A 40 4.37 6.24 -16.53
CA LEU A 40 5.27 5.14 -16.20
C LEU A 40 6.68 5.60 -15.85
N GLU A 41 7.24 6.53 -16.63
CA GLU A 41 8.57 7.10 -16.37
C GLU A 41 8.58 7.93 -15.08
N HIS A 42 7.51 8.70 -14.84
CA HIS A 42 7.36 9.46 -13.60
C HIS A 42 7.28 8.55 -12.38
N CYS A 43 6.44 7.51 -12.43
CA CYS A 43 6.28 6.55 -11.34
C CYS A 43 7.58 5.77 -11.07
N ARG A 44 8.25 5.32 -12.13
CA ARG A 44 9.54 4.65 -12.02
C ARG A 44 10.58 5.54 -11.35
N ARG A 45 10.74 6.79 -11.82
CA ARG A 45 11.72 7.71 -11.24
C ARG A 45 11.44 8.04 -9.77
N ALA A 46 10.16 8.19 -9.41
CA ALA A 46 9.77 8.39 -8.01
C ALA A 46 10.10 7.17 -7.14
N ALA A 47 9.88 5.97 -7.68
CA ALA A 47 10.16 4.73 -6.97
C ALA A 47 11.67 4.47 -6.83
N GLU A 48 12.48 4.77 -7.86
CA GLU A 48 13.95 4.72 -7.80
C GLU A 48 14.50 5.65 -6.70
N LEU A 49 14.00 6.89 -6.62
CA LEU A 49 14.39 7.82 -5.55
C LEU A 49 14.03 7.28 -4.15
N LEU A 50 12.86 6.67 -4.01
CA LEU A 50 12.45 6.05 -2.76
C LEU A 50 13.32 4.84 -2.41
N TYR A 51 13.68 4.03 -3.41
CA TYR A 51 14.60 2.91 -3.26
C TYR A 51 15.95 3.39 -2.73
N ASP A 52 16.55 4.41 -3.33
CA ASP A 52 17.85 4.95 -2.90
C ASP A 52 17.82 5.42 -1.44
N VAL A 53 16.78 6.16 -1.05
CA VAL A 53 16.61 6.62 0.35
C VAL A 53 16.42 5.43 1.29
N THR A 54 15.60 4.45 0.90
CA THR A 54 15.32 3.28 1.75
C THR A 54 16.57 2.42 1.92
N TRP A 55 17.34 2.23 0.86
CA TRP A 55 18.63 1.54 0.89
C TRP A 55 19.62 2.27 1.81
N ALA A 56 19.77 3.58 1.65
CA ALA A 56 20.64 4.39 2.49
C ALA A 56 20.26 4.31 3.98
N VAL A 57 18.95 4.34 4.30
CA VAL A 57 18.46 4.17 5.68
C VAL A 57 18.77 2.78 6.22
N ALA A 58 18.56 1.73 5.44
CA ALA A 58 18.87 0.36 5.83
C ALA A 58 20.37 0.19 6.10
N CYS A 59 21.21 0.81 5.27
CA CYS A 59 22.65 0.85 5.44
C CYS A 59 23.08 1.59 6.70
N ALA A 60 22.55 2.80 6.93
CA ALA A 60 22.86 3.59 8.11
C ALA A 60 22.45 2.88 9.42
N ALA A 61 21.35 2.12 9.40
CA ALA A 61 20.89 1.35 10.54
C ALA A 61 21.86 0.23 10.96
N ARG A 62 22.68 -0.28 10.03
CA ARG A 62 23.58 -1.41 10.28
C ARG A 62 24.87 -1.04 11.00
N LYS A 63 25.19 0.25 11.17
CA LYS A 63 26.30 0.79 12.02
C LYS A 63 27.73 0.22 11.83
N SER A 64 27.95 -0.80 10.99
CA SER A 64 29.20 -1.58 10.96
C SER A 64 29.92 -1.61 9.61
N ASP A 65 29.27 -1.20 8.52
CA ASP A 65 29.92 -1.05 7.22
C ASP A 65 30.31 0.41 7.03
N ASP A 66 31.52 0.78 7.46
CA ASP A 66 32.17 2.07 7.14
C ASP A 66 32.62 2.13 5.66
N THR A 67 32.16 1.20 4.82
CA THR A 67 32.44 1.15 3.39
C THR A 67 31.41 1.97 2.64
N ILE A 68 31.90 2.75 1.65
CA ILE A 68 31.05 3.52 0.73
C ILE A 68 30.06 2.61 -0.02
N ASP A 69 30.45 1.35 -0.27
CA ASP A 69 29.56 0.29 -0.76
C ASP A 69 28.96 -0.48 0.42
N CYS A 70 27.79 -0.05 0.87
CA CYS A 70 26.97 -0.86 1.75
C CYS A 70 26.19 -1.88 0.92
N THR A 71 26.48 -3.16 1.16
CA THR A 71 25.72 -4.28 0.60
C THR A 71 24.74 -4.80 1.64
N LEU A 72 23.44 -4.74 1.35
CA LEU A 72 22.41 -5.34 2.19
C LEU A 72 22.44 -6.88 2.06
N PRO A 73 22.18 -7.63 3.15
CA PRO A 73 21.92 -9.06 3.05
C PRO A 73 20.72 -9.33 2.14
N ASP A 74 20.67 -10.52 1.54
CA ASP A 74 19.65 -10.87 0.55
C ASP A 74 18.21 -10.65 1.05
N ASP A 75 17.93 -10.97 2.31
CA ASP A 75 16.60 -10.77 2.91
C ASP A 75 16.21 -9.28 3.02
N ASP A 76 17.18 -8.42 3.34
CA ASP A 76 16.97 -6.98 3.45
C ASP A 76 16.85 -6.35 2.06
N ALA A 77 17.70 -6.76 1.12
CA ALA A 77 17.63 -6.33 -0.28
C ALA A 77 16.30 -6.75 -0.92
N ALA A 78 15.84 -7.99 -0.67
CA ALA A 78 14.54 -8.49 -1.14
C ALA A 78 13.39 -7.65 -0.56
N ARG A 79 13.48 -7.26 0.72
CA ARG A 79 12.48 -6.39 1.34
C ARG A 79 12.45 -5.00 0.70
N VAL A 80 13.61 -4.38 0.45
CA VAL A 80 13.69 -3.07 -0.23
C VAL A 80 13.15 -3.16 -1.66
N ASN A 81 13.49 -4.22 -2.39
CA ASN A 81 12.96 -4.48 -3.74
C ASN A 81 11.44 -4.68 -3.76
N ALA A 82 10.88 -5.36 -2.76
CA ALA A 82 9.43 -5.53 -2.64
C ALA A 82 8.72 -4.18 -2.40
N VAL A 83 9.33 -3.28 -1.63
CA VAL A 83 8.81 -1.91 -1.43
C VAL A 83 8.83 -1.13 -2.74
N LEU A 84 9.92 -1.21 -3.52
CA LEU A 84 10.02 -0.57 -4.84
C LEU A 84 8.87 -1.01 -5.76
N GLN A 85 8.65 -2.32 -5.90
CA GLN A 85 7.58 -2.86 -6.75
C GLN A 85 6.17 -2.44 -6.28
N ALA A 86 5.95 -2.40 -4.97
CA ALA A 86 4.69 -1.97 -4.39
C ALA A 86 4.39 -0.50 -4.69
N GLU A 87 5.39 0.37 -4.58
CA GLU A 87 5.23 1.81 -4.79
C GLU A 87 5.10 2.18 -6.27
N GLU A 88 5.83 1.51 -7.18
CA GLU A 88 5.60 1.63 -8.62
C GLU A 88 4.15 1.27 -8.99
N SER A 89 3.67 0.14 -8.49
CA SER A 89 2.31 -0.35 -8.74
C SER A 89 1.25 0.63 -8.21
N ARG A 90 1.47 1.17 -7.01
CA ARG A 90 0.57 2.14 -6.36
C ARG A 90 0.52 3.46 -7.11
N CYS A 91 1.66 3.96 -7.58
CA CYS A 91 1.73 5.18 -8.38
C CYS A 91 0.96 5.02 -9.70
N LEU A 92 1.20 3.91 -10.42
CA LEU A 92 0.50 3.62 -11.67
C LEU A 92 -1.03 3.53 -11.48
N ALA A 93 -1.48 2.90 -10.40
CA ALA A 93 -2.91 2.83 -10.08
C ALA A 93 -3.52 4.22 -9.80
N THR A 94 -2.76 5.10 -9.15
CA THR A 94 -3.18 6.48 -8.85
C THR A 94 -3.27 7.33 -10.11
N GLU A 95 -2.26 7.25 -10.99
CA GLU A 95 -2.26 7.92 -12.29
C GLU A 95 -3.41 7.45 -13.19
N ALA A 96 -3.65 6.13 -13.24
CA ALA A 96 -4.78 5.57 -13.98
C ALA A 96 -6.13 6.07 -13.45
N TYR A 97 -6.28 6.18 -12.13
CA TYR A 97 -7.47 6.77 -11.51
C TYR A 97 -7.63 8.25 -11.87
N ALA A 98 -6.56 9.05 -11.75
CA ALA A 98 -6.57 10.46 -12.08
C ALA A 98 -6.93 10.73 -13.55
N SER A 99 -6.44 9.88 -14.47
CA SER A 99 -6.80 9.96 -15.88
C SER A 99 -8.31 9.76 -16.10
N ARG A 100 -8.90 8.72 -15.51
CA ARG A 100 -10.34 8.45 -15.63
C ARG A 100 -11.20 9.59 -15.14
N VAL A 101 -10.84 10.17 -13.98
CA VAL A 101 -11.57 11.31 -13.42
C VAL A 101 -11.50 12.50 -14.37
N ARG A 102 -10.30 12.82 -14.88
CA ARG A 102 -10.08 13.92 -15.82
C ARG A 102 -10.92 13.77 -17.10
N ASP A 103 -10.93 12.57 -17.67
CA ASP A 103 -11.71 12.27 -18.88
C ASP A 103 -13.22 12.42 -18.66
N ALA A 104 -13.71 12.04 -17.47
CA ALA A 104 -15.11 12.21 -17.10
C ALA A 104 -15.49 13.70 -16.94
N TYR A 105 -14.57 14.54 -16.45
CA TYR A 105 -14.78 15.99 -16.34
C TYR A 105 -14.75 16.69 -17.70
N MET A 106 -13.86 16.31 -18.60
CA MET A 106 -13.72 16.97 -19.91
C MET A 106 -14.85 16.63 -20.91
N LYS A 107 -15.67 15.63 -20.62
CA LYS A 107 -16.83 15.23 -21.45
C LYS A 107 -18.14 15.93 -21.05
N ARG A 108 -18.14 16.80 -20.02
CA ARG A 108 -19.28 17.64 -19.64
C ARG A 108 -19.14 19.03 -20.24
#